data_AF-A0A923LFG7-F1
#
_entry.id   AF-A0A923LFG7-F1
#
_cell.length_a   1.000
_cell.length_b   1.000
_cell.length_c   1.000
_cell.angle_alpha   90.00
_cell.angle_beta   90.00
_cell.angle_gamma   90.00
#
_symmetry.space_group_name_H-M   'P 1'
#
loop_
_entity.id
_entity.type
_entity.pdbx_description
1 polymer ?
#
loop_
_entity_poly.entity_id
_entity_poly.type
_entity_poly.pdbx_seq_one_letter_code
_entity_poly.pdbx_strand_id
1 'polypeptide(L)'
;MRAVNLYTLTRKIDDEIYAMYESALSDREEPIRIRIEEINQIAGLVNNFIFHRATAECFDNWFYSFSIPHIGKEFDLLKIGTNKIAVNIELKSQEVPAEKIEYQLLQNRYYLSHIADNIYSFSLVAGADGNSKLYVLDGKLKATTFQDILNKICEVQNPINDKLEDYFKPRDYLVSPLNTPKKFIHGTYFLNVQQNEIKRKIINGINGNNKIWGIQGAAGTGKSLLLYDIAKTVSSEFRVCVIHSGIICEGHKILNSCLQNVSVIEAKAISEELISQYDIICVDEAQRLYKSSVDMILTAYEVGVIRGVIFAYDFAQVLSRTEFARNNPKRLKEVVGFREEKLSDRIRTNKELYSFIRNLLRLGDKAKQHIEYKNVDILYANDVDEADRLVEIYKGKGYIPITFTPSHYVSSSIDHYSRYINSHEVIGQEFDYVLVVIDNNFRYDTNGDLTAREHPNPEYLFPRLFYQNISRAREKLCIVVMNNQELFGKLLCIKCGE
;
A
#
# COMPACT_ATOMS: atom_id res chain seq x y z
N MET A 1 -0.12 -11.71 16.74
CA MET A 1 0.84 -11.98 17.85
C MET A 1 0.20 -11.73 19.19
N ARG A 2 0.74 -12.31 20.27
CA ARG A 2 0.40 -12.04 21.67
C ARG A 2 1.29 -10.94 22.26
N ALA A 3 0.74 -10.23 23.23
CA ALA A 3 1.48 -9.29 24.04
C ALA A 3 2.34 -10.02 25.08
N VAL A 4 3.50 -9.45 25.41
CA VAL A 4 4.50 -10.02 26.31
C VAL A 4 4.56 -9.26 27.62
N ASN A 5 5.19 -9.88 28.63
CA ASN A 5 5.59 -9.21 29.86
C ASN A 5 7.04 -8.71 29.72
N LEU A 6 7.27 -7.40 29.88
CA LEU A 6 8.60 -6.78 29.71
C LEU A 6 9.63 -7.33 30.69
N TYR A 7 9.25 -7.64 31.93
CA TYR A 7 10.17 -8.21 32.92
C TYR A 7 10.66 -9.59 32.48
N THR A 8 9.77 -10.43 31.93
CA THR A 8 10.14 -11.75 31.38
C THR A 8 10.99 -11.62 30.12
N LEU A 9 10.62 -10.72 29.21
CA LEU A 9 11.37 -10.44 27.99
C LEU A 9 12.82 -10.09 28.31
N THR A 10 13.08 -9.25 29.32
CA THR A 10 14.43 -8.77 29.63
C THR A 10 15.25 -9.69 30.54
N ARG A 11 14.87 -10.96 30.70
CA ARG A 11 15.71 -11.91 31.45
C ARG A 11 16.99 -12.21 30.68
N LYS A 12 18.10 -12.38 31.41
CA LYS A 12 19.38 -12.81 30.84
C LYS A 12 19.24 -14.26 30.40
N ILE A 13 19.17 -14.45 29.09
CA ILE A 13 19.07 -15.73 28.40
C ILE A 13 20.19 -15.74 27.37
N ASP A 14 20.71 -16.93 27.05
CA ASP A 14 21.74 -17.09 26.03
C ASP A 14 21.24 -16.57 24.66
N ASP A 15 22.08 -15.78 23.98
CA ASP A 15 21.78 -15.14 22.70
C ASP A 15 21.39 -16.18 21.63
N GLU A 16 21.95 -17.40 21.71
CA GLU A 16 21.66 -18.48 20.76
C GLU A 16 20.20 -18.95 20.83
N ILE A 17 19.56 -18.87 22.00
CA ILE A 17 18.17 -19.33 22.21
C ILE A 17 17.19 -18.17 22.42
N TYR A 18 17.67 -16.93 22.52
CA TYR A 18 16.83 -15.79 22.85
C TYR A 18 15.73 -15.56 21.81
N ALA A 19 16.03 -15.70 20.51
CA ALA A 19 15.02 -15.56 19.45
C ALA A 19 13.88 -16.59 19.57
N MET A 20 14.21 -17.82 20.00
CA MET A 20 13.21 -18.86 20.28
C MET A 20 12.40 -18.52 21.53
N TYR A 21 13.04 -18.01 22.59
CA TYR A 21 12.36 -17.57 23.79
C TYR A 21 11.37 -16.44 23.51
N GLU A 22 11.79 -15.41 22.77
CA GLU A 22 10.91 -14.30 22.37
C GLU A 22 9.71 -14.81 21.56
N SER A 23 9.95 -15.68 20.57
CA SER A 23 8.88 -16.25 19.75
C SER A 23 7.89 -17.07 20.58
N ALA A 24 8.37 -17.80 21.60
CA ALA A 24 7.52 -18.55 22.52
C ALA A 24 6.67 -17.64 23.43
N LEU A 25 7.17 -16.45 23.79
CA LEU A 25 6.41 -15.46 24.57
C LEU A 25 5.36 -14.75 23.72
N SER A 26 5.72 -14.33 22.51
CA SER A 26 4.88 -13.49 21.65
C SER A 26 3.97 -14.27 20.71
N ASP A 27 4.16 -15.59 20.55
CA ASP A 27 3.34 -16.42 19.65
C ASP A 27 3.21 -15.78 18.24
N ARG A 28 4.32 -15.18 17.76
CA ARG A 28 4.39 -14.52 16.45
C ARG A 28 4.64 -15.55 15.35
N GLU A 29 4.02 -15.36 14.19
CA GLU A 29 4.14 -16.29 13.06
C GLU A 29 5.55 -16.31 12.43
N GLU A 30 6.20 -15.15 12.35
CA GLU A 30 7.55 -15.00 11.78
C GLU A 30 8.52 -14.53 12.88
N PRO A 31 9.63 -15.26 13.13
CA PRO A 31 10.66 -14.83 14.06
C PRO A 31 11.28 -13.50 13.62
N ILE A 32 11.58 -12.65 14.60
CA ILE A 32 12.26 -11.38 14.36
C ILE A 32 13.76 -11.49 14.64
N ARG A 33 14.53 -10.60 14.00
CA ARG A 33 15.95 -10.45 14.31
C ARG A 33 16.09 -9.61 15.58
N ILE A 34 16.42 -10.26 16.68
CA ILE A 34 16.64 -9.61 17.97
C ILE A 34 17.92 -8.77 17.94
N ARG A 35 17.85 -7.57 18.52
CA ARG A 35 18.99 -6.69 18.78
C ARG A 35 19.22 -6.63 20.28
N ILE A 36 20.34 -7.20 20.75
CA ILE A 36 20.63 -7.28 22.19
C ILE A 36 20.71 -5.89 22.84
N GLU A 37 21.23 -4.89 22.11
CA GLU A 37 21.25 -3.49 22.56
C GLU A 37 19.84 -2.98 22.91
N GLU A 38 18.84 -3.34 22.11
CA GLU A 38 17.44 -2.96 22.31
C GLU A 38 16.86 -3.66 23.54
N ILE A 39 17.13 -4.96 23.71
CA ILE A 39 16.73 -5.71 24.92
C ILE A 39 17.36 -5.10 26.18
N ASN A 40 18.61 -4.68 26.11
CA ASN A 40 19.29 -4.00 27.23
C ASN A 40 18.64 -2.64 27.55
N GLN A 41 18.14 -1.90 26.55
CA GLN A 41 17.38 -0.67 26.80
C GLN A 41 16.04 -0.95 27.48
N ILE A 42 15.33 -1.99 27.04
CA ILE A 42 14.09 -2.43 27.71
C ILE A 42 14.39 -2.88 29.13
N ALA A 43 15.52 -3.56 29.38
CA ALA A 43 15.95 -3.93 30.73
C ALA A 43 16.20 -2.68 31.60
N GLY A 44 16.81 -1.63 31.03
CA GLY A 44 16.96 -0.33 31.68
C GLY A 44 15.61 0.33 32.03
N LEU A 45 14.64 0.27 31.12
CA LEU A 45 13.27 0.73 31.35
C LEU A 45 12.60 -0.04 32.50
N VAL A 46 12.70 -1.38 32.49
CA VAL A 46 12.16 -2.26 33.54
C VAL A 46 12.79 -1.96 34.90
N ASN A 47 14.11 -1.77 34.97
CA ASN A 47 14.79 -1.41 36.21
C ASN A 47 14.34 -0.04 36.75
N ASN A 48 14.12 0.94 35.88
CA ASN A 48 13.54 2.23 36.28
C ASN A 48 12.10 2.07 36.80
N PHE A 49 11.29 1.24 36.16
CA PHE A 49 9.93 0.96 36.65
C PHE A 49 9.94 0.30 38.05
N ILE A 50 10.86 -0.64 38.30
CA ILE A 50 11.05 -1.25 39.62
C ILE A 50 11.49 -0.20 40.64
N PHE A 51 12.46 0.66 40.29
CA PHE A 51 12.93 1.75 41.15
C PHE A 51 11.78 2.68 41.57
N HIS A 52 10.87 2.97 40.65
CA HIS A 52 9.65 3.76 40.88
C HIS A 52 8.47 2.96 41.46
N ARG A 53 8.69 1.73 41.94
CA ARG A 53 7.68 0.86 42.58
C ARG A 53 6.45 0.58 41.71
N ALA A 54 6.66 0.39 40.40
CA ALA A 54 5.60 -0.01 39.49
C ALA A 54 4.94 -1.34 39.92
N THR A 55 3.62 -1.45 39.72
CA THR A 55 2.87 -2.68 39.97
C THR A 55 3.15 -3.72 38.88
N ALA A 56 2.79 -4.98 39.13
CA ALA A 56 2.98 -6.07 38.17
C ALA A 56 2.32 -5.77 36.81
N GLU A 57 1.13 -5.16 36.83
CA GLU A 57 0.34 -4.81 35.64
C GLU A 57 1.06 -3.85 34.67
N CYS A 58 1.99 -3.03 35.17
CA CYS A 58 2.79 -2.14 34.33
C CYS A 58 3.73 -2.89 33.38
N PHE A 59 4.12 -4.12 33.74
CA PHE A 59 5.03 -4.94 32.94
C PHE A 59 4.30 -5.83 31.94
N ASP A 60 3.02 -6.13 32.15
CA ASP A 60 2.23 -7.03 31.32
C ASP A 60 1.66 -6.36 30.06
N ASN A 61 1.24 -7.19 29.10
CA ASN A 61 0.47 -6.80 27.91
C ASN A 61 1.13 -5.72 27.04
N TRP A 62 2.42 -5.88 26.75
CA TRP A 62 3.15 -5.06 25.78
C TRP A 62 3.34 -5.80 24.46
N PHE A 63 2.99 -5.18 23.35
CA PHE A 63 3.39 -5.64 22.03
C PHE A 63 4.80 -5.14 21.74
N TYR A 64 5.75 -6.08 21.62
CA TYR A 64 7.16 -5.82 21.33
C TYR A 64 7.46 -5.99 19.84
N SER A 65 8.08 -4.99 19.19
CA SER A 65 8.44 -5.02 17.76
C SER A 65 7.22 -5.43 16.90
N PHE A 66 6.13 -4.67 17.07
CA PHE A 66 4.86 -4.91 16.35
C PHE A 66 4.86 -4.13 15.04
N SER A 67 4.65 -4.82 13.92
CA SER A 67 4.52 -4.18 12.61
C SER A 67 3.06 -4.18 12.14
N ILE A 68 2.55 -3.00 11.75
CA ILE A 68 1.24 -2.90 11.10
C ILE A 68 1.29 -3.71 9.80
N PRO A 69 0.33 -4.64 9.60
CA PRO A 69 0.21 -5.38 8.34
C PRO A 69 0.20 -4.45 7.13
N HIS A 70 0.81 -4.90 6.02
CA HIS A 70 0.79 -4.26 4.69
C HIS A 70 1.58 -2.96 4.52
N ILE A 71 1.76 -2.14 5.56
CA ILE A 71 2.57 -0.91 5.50
C ILE A 71 3.98 -1.12 6.02
N GLY A 72 4.18 -2.09 6.93
CA GLY A 72 5.49 -2.35 7.54
C GLY A 72 5.94 -1.24 8.50
N LYS A 73 5.01 -0.44 9.03
CA LYS A 73 5.31 0.49 10.12
C LYS A 73 5.44 -0.31 11.41
N GLU A 74 6.61 -0.24 12.03
CA GLU A 74 6.94 -0.94 13.28
C GLU A 74 6.79 -0.04 14.51
N PHE A 75 6.38 -0.59 15.64
CA PHE A 75 6.40 0.03 16.95
C PHE A 75 7.24 -0.83 17.89
N ASP A 76 8.20 -0.22 18.57
CA ASP A 76 9.13 -0.96 19.44
C ASP A 76 8.39 -1.52 20.66
N LEU A 77 7.65 -0.68 21.38
CA LEU A 77 6.81 -1.06 22.52
C LEU A 77 5.45 -0.38 22.46
N LEU A 78 4.38 -1.16 22.44
CA LEU A 78 3.01 -0.65 22.34
C LEU A 78 2.08 -1.35 23.34
N LYS A 79 1.32 -0.58 24.11
CA LYS A 79 0.28 -1.06 25.03
C LYS A 79 -1.01 -0.29 24.77
N ILE A 80 -2.11 -1.00 24.52
CA ILE A 80 -3.40 -0.39 24.17
C ILE A 80 -4.50 -1.00 25.03
N GLY A 81 -5.32 -0.14 25.62
CA GLY A 81 -6.46 -0.53 26.47
C GLY A 81 -7.77 -0.52 25.71
N THR A 82 -8.73 -1.33 26.18
CA THR A 82 -10.13 -1.28 25.73
C THR A 82 -10.78 0.08 25.97
N ASN A 83 -10.26 0.88 26.91
CA ASN A 83 -10.64 2.29 27.11
C ASN A 83 -10.03 3.24 26.06
N LYS A 84 -9.47 2.72 24.96
CA LYS A 84 -8.88 3.48 23.84
C LYS A 84 -7.73 4.40 24.24
N ILE A 85 -6.99 4.03 25.28
CA ILE A 85 -5.73 4.67 25.65
C ILE A 85 -4.58 3.83 25.09
N ALA A 86 -3.66 4.46 24.37
CA ALA A 86 -2.47 3.85 23.83
C ALA A 86 -1.21 4.48 24.43
N VAL A 87 -0.28 3.63 24.88
CA VAL A 87 1.09 4.02 25.26
C VAL A 87 2.06 3.41 24.26
N ASN A 88 2.78 4.28 23.55
CA ASN A 88 3.81 3.92 22.58
C ASN A 88 5.17 4.40 23.08
N ILE A 89 6.18 3.52 23.13
CA ILE A 89 7.55 3.86 23.51
C ILE A 89 8.49 3.42 22.39
N GLU A 90 9.21 4.38 21.81
CA GLU A 90 10.23 4.15 20.78
C GLU A 90 11.64 4.14 21.38
N LEU A 91 12.45 3.17 20.99
CA LEU A 91 13.80 2.92 21.47
C LEU A 91 14.82 3.44 20.45
N LYS A 92 15.88 4.09 20.93
CA LYS A 92 16.98 4.59 20.09
C LYS A 92 18.32 4.24 20.74
N SER A 93 19.13 3.44 20.04
CA SER A 93 20.47 2.99 20.48
C SER A 93 21.52 4.09 20.51
N GLN A 94 21.26 5.21 19.86
CA GLN A 94 22.17 6.35 19.75
C GLN A 94 21.40 7.66 19.71
N GLU A 95 22.09 8.78 19.87
CA GLU A 95 21.47 10.09 19.74
C GLU A 95 20.91 10.30 18.33
N VAL A 96 19.68 10.83 18.27
CA VAL A 96 18.95 11.12 17.05
C VAL A 96 18.48 12.57 17.10
N PRO A 97 18.54 13.33 15.99
CA PRO A 97 18.00 14.68 15.93
C PRO A 97 16.54 14.75 16.39
N ALA A 98 16.20 15.77 17.20
CA ALA A 98 14.86 15.93 17.78
C ALA A 98 13.74 15.93 16.73
N GLU A 99 13.98 16.54 15.56
CA GLU A 99 13.03 16.58 14.44
C GLU A 99 12.68 15.18 13.90
N LYS A 100 13.66 14.26 13.88
CA LYS A 100 13.41 12.87 13.46
C LYS A 100 12.59 12.10 14.49
N ILE A 101 12.84 12.35 15.79
CA ILE A 101 12.04 11.77 16.88
C ILE A 101 10.60 12.28 16.77
N GLU A 102 10.42 13.59 16.66
CA GLU A 102 9.10 14.23 16.55
C GLU A 102 8.32 13.70 15.32
N TYR A 103 8.97 13.65 14.15
CA TYR A 103 8.35 13.10 12.94
C TYR A 103 7.92 11.64 13.11
N GLN A 104 8.76 10.80 13.72
CA GLN A 104 8.42 9.40 13.98
C GLN A 104 7.22 9.28 14.94
N LEU A 105 7.20 10.04 16.03
CA LEU A 105 6.09 9.99 16.99
C LEU A 105 4.78 10.54 16.40
N LEU A 106 4.84 11.57 15.55
CA LEU A 106 3.67 12.06 14.81
C LEU A 106 3.13 11.00 13.85
N GLN A 107 4.02 10.30 13.14
CA GLN A 107 3.66 9.18 12.29
C GLN A 107 3.00 8.05 13.07
N ASN A 108 3.56 7.68 14.23
CA ASN A 108 2.98 6.67 15.12
C ASN A 108 1.57 7.05 15.56
N ARG A 109 1.38 8.30 16.00
CA ARG A 109 0.08 8.81 16.43
C ARG A 109 -0.97 8.76 15.34
N TYR A 110 -0.60 9.09 14.10
CA TYR A 110 -1.53 8.98 12.97
C TYR A 110 -2.08 7.55 12.84
N TYR A 111 -1.21 6.54 12.85
CA TYR A 111 -1.69 5.16 12.75
C TYR A 111 -2.51 4.73 13.96
N LEU A 112 -2.05 5.06 15.17
CA LEU A 112 -2.73 4.72 16.41
C LEU A 112 -4.07 5.44 16.58
N SER A 113 -4.27 6.61 15.95
CA SER A 113 -5.53 7.38 16.02
C SER A 113 -6.75 6.68 15.42
N HIS A 114 -6.54 5.60 14.66
CA HIS A 114 -7.63 4.79 14.13
C HIS A 114 -8.16 3.77 15.16
N ILE A 115 -7.41 3.50 16.23
CA ILE A 115 -7.74 2.47 17.22
C ILE A 115 -7.74 2.99 18.67
N ALA A 116 -7.17 4.18 18.91
CA ALA A 116 -7.09 4.82 20.21
C ALA A 116 -7.44 6.31 20.11
N ASP A 117 -8.17 6.81 21.11
CA ASP A 117 -8.58 8.22 21.18
C ASP A 117 -7.52 9.06 21.91
N ASN A 118 -6.88 8.49 22.94
CA ASN A 118 -5.81 9.13 23.71
C ASN A 118 -4.49 8.39 23.50
N ILE A 119 -3.48 9.07 22.94
CA ILE A 119 -2.22 8.43 22.52
C ILE A 119 -1.04 9.12 23.20
N TYR A 120 -0.37 8.40 24.09
CA TYR A 120 0.85 8.84 24.75
C TYR A 120 2.05 8.24 24.04
N SER A 121 2.88 9.10 23.44
CA SER A 121 3.99 8.68 22.57
C SER A 121 5.30 9.20 23.14
N PHE A 122 6.18 8.26 23.48
CA PHE A 122 7.46 8.48 24.13
C PHE A 122 8.61 8.00 23.26
N SER A 123 9.80 8.57 23.48
CA SER A 123 11.05 8.02 22.96
C SER A 123 12.13 7.97 24.04
N LEU A 124 12.75 6.79 24.18
CA LEU A 124 13.89 6.52 25.02
C LEU A 124 15.15 6.50 24.16
N VAL A 125 16.06 7.43 24.42
CA VAL A 125 17.30 7.61 23.65
C VAL A 125 18.48 7.30 24.56
N ALA A 126 19.29 6.31 24.20
CA ALA A 126 20.54 6.05 24.91
C ALA A 126 21.53 7.21 24.68
N GLY A 127 22.01 7.80 25.77
CA GLY A 127 23.08 8.78 25.76
C GLY A 127 24.45 8.11 25.75
N ALA A 128 25.44 8.80 25.18
CA ALA A 128 26.83 8.35 25.14
C ALA A 128 27.48 8.27 26.54
N ASP A 129 26.89 8.94 27.54
CA ASP A 129 27.30 8.94 28.95
C ASP A 129 26.72 7.78 29.76
N GLY A 130 25.95 6.88 29.11
CA GLY A 130 25.26 5.77 29.76
C GLY A 130 23.92 6.16 30.39
N ASN A 131 23.53 7.44 30.39
CA ASN A 131 22.22 7.89 30.85
C ASN A 131 21.24 7.92 29.68
N SER A 132 19.99 7.50 29.92
CA SER A 132 18.95 7.56 28.90
C SER A 132 18.20 8.90 28.97
N LYS A 133 17.99 9.54 27.82
CA LYS A 133 17.14 10.72 27.67
C LYS A 133 15.73 10.26 27.29
N LEU A 134 14.73 10.85 27.93
CA LEU A 134 13.32 10.56 27.69
C LEU A 134 12.60 11.76 27.09
N TYR A 135 11.86 11.50 26.03
CA TYR A 135 11.03 12.50 25.36
C TYR A 135 9.57 12.04 25.29
N VAL A 136 8.65 13.00 25.35
CA VAL A 136 7.22 12.83 25.08
C VAL A 136 6.78 13.80 24.01
N LEU A 137 5.87 13.36 23.13
CA LEU A 137 5.20 14.25 22.19
C LEU A 137 3.95 14.83 22.84
N ASP A 138 3.92 16.12 23.13
CA ASP A 138 2.76 16.81 23.70
C ASP A 138 2.60 18.19 23.02
N GLY A 139 1.94 18.17 21.86
CA GLY A 139 1.97 19.26 20.87
C GLY A 139 3.33 19.40 20.18
N LYS A 140 4.41 19.44 20.96
CA LYS A 140 5.81 19.42 20.54
C LYS A 140 6.59 18.39 21.34
N LEU A 141 7.78 18.03 20.88
CA LEU A 141 8.70 17.16 21.62
C LEU A 141 9.21 17.87 22.89
N LYS A 142 9.08 17.22 24.05
CA LYS A 142 9.53 17.74 25.37
C LYS A 142 10.22 16.64 26.16
N ALA A 143 11.13 17.02 27.06
CA ALA A 143 11.72 16.08 28.01
C ALA A 143 10.68 15.59 29.03
N THR A 144 10.80 14.35 29.50
CA THR A 144 9.88 13.73 30.48
C THR A 144 10.63 12.76 31.40
N THR A 145 9.92 12.12 32.33
CA THR A 145 10.48 11.20 33.32
C THR A 145 9.89 9.80 33.21
N PHE A 146 10.55 8.81 33.80
CA PHE A 146 10.01 7.44 33.91
C PHE A 146 8.70 7.40 34.71
N GLN A 147 8.55 8.28 35.70
CA GLN A 147 7.33 8.40 36.49
C GLN A 147 6.14 8.85 35.62
N ASP A 148 6.35 9.77 34.67
CA ASP A 148 5.30 10.22 33.76
C ASP A 148 4.83 9.08 32.84
N ILE A 149 5.76 8.26 32.35
CA ILE A 149 5.44 7.06 31.57
C ILE A 149 4.58 6.11 32.40
N LEU A 150 4.98 5.82 33.64
CA LEU A 150 4.22 4.95 34.54
C LEU A 150 2.81 5.47 34.80
N ASN A 151 2.66 6.77 35.05
CA ASN A 151 1.36 7.39 35.26
C ASN A 151 0.43 7.13 34.06
N LYS A 152 0.96 7.21 32.82
CA LYS A 152 0.19 6.93 31.61
C LYS A 152 -0.08 5.46 31.36
N ILE A 153 0.84 4.57 31.76
CA ILE A 153 0.60 3.11 31.72
C ILE A 153 -0.57 2.73 32.65
N CYS A 154 -0.63 3.30 33.85
CA CYS A 154 -1.70 3.04 34.82
C CYS A 154 -3.09 3.52 34.36
N GLU A 155 -3.17 4.43 33.39
CA GLU A 155 -4.45 4.86 32.80
C GLU A 155 -5.03 3.80 31.83
N VAL A 156 -4.22 2.84 31.36
CA VAL A 156 -4.66 1.84 30.38
C VAL A 156 -5.50 0.74 31.05
N GLN A 157 -6.77 0.60 30.65
CA GLN A 157 -7.71 -0.36 31.24
C GLN A 157 -7.97 -1.55 30.31
N ASN A 158 -7.98 -2.75 30.88
CA ASN A 158 -8.08 -4.05 30.20
C ASN A 158 -7.24 -4.06 28.90
N PRO A 159 -5.90 -4.09 29.01
CA PRO A 159 -5.03 -4.08 27.85
C PRO A 159 -5.35 -5.22 26.89
N ILE A 160 -5.33 -4.93 25.59
CA ILE A 160 -5.38 -5.94 24.53
C ILE A 160 -4.14 -6.84 24.70
N ASN A 161 -4.34 -8.16 24.65
CA ASN A 161 -3.28 -9.14 24.91
C ASN A 161 -3.00 -10.08 23.73
N ASP A 162 -3.83 -10.07 22.69
CA ASP A 162 -3.62 -10.82 21.46
C ASP A 162 -4.22 -10.10 20.23
N LYS A 163 -3.84 -10.58 19.04
CA LYS A 163 -4.44 -10.21 17.74
C LYS A 163 -4.56 -8.72 17.48
N LEU A 164 -3.58 -7.94 17.93
CA LEU A 164 -3.57 -6.49 17.70
C LEU A 164 -3.67 -6.13 16.21
N GLU A 165 -3.11 -6.97 15.34
CA GLU A 165 -3.23 -6.87 13.89
C GLU A 165 -4.68 -6.70 13.39
N ASP A 166 -5.67 -7.31 14.06
CA ASP A 166 -7.07 -7.25 13.64
C ASP A 166 -7.70 -5.87 13.82
N TYR A 167 -7.12 -5.01 14.68
CA TYR A 167 -7.58 -3.65 14.91
C TYR A 167 -7.14 -2.67 13.80
N PHE A 168 -6.09 -2.99 13.05
CA PHE A 168 -5.54 -2.11 12.01
C PHE A 168 -6.10 -2.46 10.63
N LYS A 169 -7.18 -1.79 10.20
CA LYS A 169 -7.77 -2.05 8.87
C LYS A 169 -7.05 -1.27 7.76
N PRO A 170 -6.66 -1.91 6.64
CA PRO A 170 -5.98 -1.26 5.52
C PRO A 170 -6.66 0.03 5.03
N ARG A 171 -7.99 0.03 4.91
CA ARG A 171 -8.75 1.20 4.45
C ARG A 171 -8.58 2.47 5.28
N ASP A 172 -8.17 2.34 6.54
CA ASP A 172 -8.07 3.46 7.47
C ASP A 172 -6.86 4.34 7.12
N TYR A 173 -5.75 3.69 6.76
CA TYR A 173 -4.45 4.34 6.52
C TYR A 173 -3.93 4.24 5.08
N LEU A 174 -4.48 3.36 4.23
CA LEU A 174 -4.15 3.30 2.80
C LEU A 174 -4.89 4.40 2.03
N VAL A 175 -4.22 5.53 1.89
CA VAL A 175 -4.73 6.68 1.15
C VAL A 175 -4.45 6.54 -0.35
N SER A 176 -5.49 6.77 -1.15
CA SER A 176 -5.44 6.86 -2.61
C SER A 176 -5.82 8.29 -3.01
N PRO A 177 -5.02 8.98 -3.84
CA PRO A 177 -5.40 10.30 -4.35
C PRO A 177 -6.76 10.28 -5.09
N LEU A 178 -7.13 9.14 -5.69
CA LEU A 178 -8.32 9.03 -6.53
C LEU A 178 -9.56 8.57 -5.74
N ASN A 179 -9.38 7.69 -4.74
CA ASN A 179 -10.50 7.15 -3.96
C ASN A 179 -10.73 7.89 -2.64
N THR A 180 -9.67 8.45 -2.04
CA THR A 180 -9.74 9.26 -0.81
C THR A 180 -9.06 10.63 -0.99
N PRO A 181 -9.46 11.43 -2.01
CA PRO A 181 -8.80 12.68 -2.39
C PRO A 181 -8.72 13.68 -1.24
N LYS A 182 -9.76 13.76 -0.38
CA LYS A 182 -9.75 14.65 0.80
C LYS A 182 -8.61 14.30 1.76
N LYS A 183 -8.43 13.02 2.11
CA LYS A 183 -7.32 12.57 2.98
C LYS A 183 -5.96 12.92 2.35
N PHE A 184 -5.82 12.73 1.04
CA PHE A 184 -4.62 13.10 0.30
C PHE A 184 -4.34 14.62 0.31
N ILE A 185 -5.35 15.44 0.04
CA ILE A 185 -5.22 16.92 0.02
C ILE A 185 -4.78 17.44 1.39
N HIS A 186 -5.34 16.91 2.49
CA HIS A 186 -4.97 17.30 3.85
C HIS A 186 -3.63 16.70 4.32
N GLY A 187 -2.98 15.84 3.51
CA GLY A 187 -1.71 15.22 3.89
C GLY A 187 -1.86 14.18 5.00
N THR A 188 -3.05 13.61 5.20
CA THR A 188 -3.32 12.62 6.25
C THR A 188 -2.91 11.22 5.77
N TYR A 189 -1.63 11.05 5.42
CA TYR A 189 -0.99 9.80 5.01
C TYR A 189 0.51 9.88 5.22
N PHE A 190 1.18 8.72 5.21
CA PHE A 190 2.64 8.65 5.20
C PHE A 190 3.13 7.81 4.03
N LEU A 191 4.17 8.30 3.36
CA LEU A 191 4.97 7.49 2.46
C LEU A 191 5.87 6.56 3.28
N ASN A 192 6.11 5.35 2.78
CA ASN A 192 7.08 4.46 3.41
C ASN A 192 8.53 4.92 3.13
N VAL A 193 9.51 4.23 3.72
CA VAL A 193 10.94 4.58 3.59
C VAL A 193 11.38 4.64 2.12
N GLN A 194 11.06 3.61 1.33
CA GLN A 194 11.43 3.54 -0.09
C GLN A 194 10.78 4.66 -0.91
N GLN A 195 9.49 4.93 -0.69
CA GLN A 195 8.76 6.00 -1.36
C GLN A 195 9.35 7.38 -1.02
N ASN A 196 9.73 7.63 0.24
CA ASN A 196 10.41 8.87 0.64
C ASN A 196 11.81 9.01 0.03
N GLU A 197 12.55 7.91 -0.11
CA GLU A 197 13.86 7.91 -0.80
C GLU A 197 13.70 8.26 -2.27
N ILE A 198 12.76 7.61 -2.97
CA ILE A 198 12.48 7.88 -4.39
C ILE A 198 12.00 9.33 -4.57
N LYS A 199 11.06 9.80 -3.72
CA LYS A 199 10.60 11.19 -3.71
C LYS A 199 11.78 12.17 -3.63
N ARG A 200 12.68 12.00 -2.65
CA ARG A 200 13.83 12.87 -2.46
C ARG A 200 14.76 12.87 -3.67
N LYS A 201 15.05 11.70 -4.25
CA LYS A 201 15.87 11.60 -5.47
C LYS A 201 15.26 12.36 -6.63
N ILE A 202 13.96 12.19 -6.88
CA ILE A 202 13.26 12.83 -7.99
C ILE A 202 13.21 14.35 -7.80
N ILE A 203 12.81 14.84 -6.62
CA ILE A 203 12.73 16.28 -6.33
C ILE A 203 14.11 16.94 -6.46
N ASN A 204 15.16 16.34 -5.87
CA ASN A 204 16.52 16.85 -6.01
C ASN A 204 17.01 16.81 -7.47
N GLY A 205 16.57 15.81 -8.24
CA GLY A 205 16.85 15.69 -9.66
C GLY A 205 16.24 16.82 -10.48
N ILE A 206 14.95 17.09 -10.28
CA ILE A 206 14.19 18.16 -10.95
C ILE A 206 14.84 19.52 -10.73
N ASN A 207 15.31 19.79 -9.50
CA ASN A 207 16.00 21.03 -9.14
C ASN A 207 17.46 21.07 -9.64
N GLY A 208 18.02 19.93 -10.09
CA GLY A 208 19.36 19.79 -10.63
C GLY A 208 19.38 19.55 -12.13
N ASN A 209 20.22 18.60 -12.59
CA ASN A 209 20.45 18.34 -14.02
C ASN A 209 19.63 17.17 -14.59
N ASN A 210 19.09 16.27 -13.77
CA ASN A 210 18.37 15.08 -14.25
C ASN A 210 16.87 15.25 -14.10
N LYS A 211 16.15 15.41 -15.22
CA LYS A 211 14.77 15.87 -15.19
C LYS A 211 13.77 14.95 -15.90
N ILE A 212 14.22 13.79 -16.41
CA ILE A 212 13.34 12.73 -16.94
C ILE A 212 13.40 11.52 -16.00
N TRP A 213 12.27 11.20 -15.37
CA TRP A 213 12.18 10.13 -14.37
C TRP A 213 11.11 9.10 -14.73
N GLY A 214 11.35 7.86 -14.32
CA GLY A 214 10.41 6.74 -14.36
C GLY A 214 10.15 6.20 -12.95
N ILE A 215 8.88 5.95 -12.61
CA ILE A 215 8.47 5.23 -11.41
C ILE A 215 7.79 3.93 -11.85
N GLN A 216 8.53 2.82 -11.78
CA GLN A 216 7.98 1.50 -12.05
C GLN A 216 7.45 0.86 -10.76
N GLY A 217 6.30 0.19 -10.83
CA GLY A 217 5.80 -0.61 -9.70
C GLY A 217 4.56 -1.42 -10.06
N ALA A 218 4.32 -2.53 -9.36
CA ALA A 218 3.10 -3.31 -9.54
C ALA A 218 1.85 -2.56 -9.05
N ALA A 219 0.66 -3.08 -9.36
CA ALA A 219 -0.59 -2.67 -8.71
C ALA A 219 -0.46 -2.73 -7.17
N GLY A 220 -1.06 -1.78 -6.46
CA GLY A 220 -1.01 -1.75 -4.99
C GLY A 220 0.38 -1.49 -4.38
N THR A 221 1.36 -0.99 -5.15
CA THR A 221 2.65 -0.50 -4.61
C THR A 221 2.62 0.98 -4.22
N GLY A 222 1.51 1.67 -4.51
CA GLY A 222 1.35 3.09 -4.21
C GLY A 222 2.00 4.06 -5.20
N LYS A 223 2.26 3.60 -6.44
CA LYS A 223 2.77 4.43 -7.55
C LYS A 223 2.05 5.77 -7.67
N SER A 224 0.72 5.75 -7.83
CA SER A 224 -0.06 6.97 -8.01
C SER A 224 0.00 7.86 -6.77
N LEU A 225 -0.02 7.31 -5.54
CA LEU A 225 0.17 8.16 -4.36
C LEU A 225 1.52 8.87 -4.38
N LEU A 226 2.60 8.16 -4.74
CA LEU A 226 3.94 8.76 -4.84
C LEU A 226 4.00 9.83 -5.95
N LEU A 227 3.46 9.56 -7.13
CA LEU A 227 3.46 10.51 -8.25
C LEU A 227 2.69 11.79 -7.88
N TYR A 228 1.48 11.66 -7.35
CA TYR A 228 0.66 12.81 -6.96
C TYR A 228 1.25 13.55 -5.75
N ASP A 229 1.86 12.85 -4.81
CA ASP A 229 2.58 13.47 -3.68
C ASP A 229 3.79 14.30 -4.17
N ILE A 230 4.57 13.77 -5.13
CA ILE A 230 5.65 14.53 -5.78
C ILE A 230 5.06 15.74 -6.51
N ALA A 231 4.00 15.57 -7.31
CA ALA A 231 3.34 16.65 -8.04
C ALA A 231 2.88 17.78 -7.10
N LYS A 232 2.20 17.43 -6.00
CA LYS A 232 1.77 18.37 -4.95
C LYS A 232 2.96 19.05 -4.25
N THR A 233 4.07 18.33 -4.06
CA THR A 233 5.26 18.89 -3.40
C THR A 233 5.96 19.91 -4.30
N VAL A 234 6.16 19.59 -5.58
CA VAL A 234 6.84 20.50 -6.51
C VAL A 234 5.93 21.65 -6.97
N SER A 235 4.62 21.56 -6.79
CA SER A 235 3.69 22.63 -7.16
C SER A 235 3.79 23.90 -6.31
N SER A 236 4.55 23.85 -5.22
CA SER A 236 4.93 25.07 -4.47
C SER A 236 5.83 26.00 -5.27
N GLU A 237 6.58 25.47 -6.25
CA GLU A 237 7.56 26.22 -7.04
C GLU A 237 7.26 26.19 -8.55
N PHE A 238 6.49 25.21 -9.02
CA PHE A 238 6.28 24.94 -10.44
C PHE A 238 4.80 24.81 -10.79
N ARG A 239 4.43 25.15 -12.03
CA ARG A 239 3.12 24.75 -12.59
C ARG A 239 3.22 23.30 -13.03
N VAL A 240 2.37 22.44 -12.47
CA VAL A 240 2.43 20.99 -12.69
C VAL A 240 1.19 20.51 -13.43
N CYS A 241 1.39 19.70 -14.45
CA CYS A 241 0.30 18.96 -15.09
C CYS A 241 0.44 17.47 -14.79
N VAL A 242 -0.61 16.85 -14.26
CA VAL A 242 -0.74 15.41 -14.14
C VAL A 242 -1.63 14.89 -15.26
N ILE A 243 -1.05 14.12 -16.16
CA ILE A 243 -1.72 13.44 -17.26
C ILE A 243 -2.12 12.05 -16.79
N HIS A 244 -3.41 11.76 -16.74
CA HIS A 244 -3.90 10.42 -16.44
C HIS A 244 -4.25 9.67 -17.73
N SER A 245 -3.61 8.52 -17.96
CA SER A 245 -3.81 7.68 -19.16
C SER A 245 -4.99 6.70 -19.03
N GLY A 246 -6.06 7.14 -18.38
CA GLY A 246 -7.30 6.41 -18.13
C GLY A 246 -8.51 7.36 -18.11
N ILE A 247 -9.68 6.85 -17.71
CA ILE A 247 -10.89 7.67 -17.61
C ILE A 247 -10.82 8.53 -16.34
N ILE A 248 -11.05 9.83 -16.48
CA ILE A 248 -11.07 10.79 -15.37
C ILE A 248 -12.27 10.49 -14.44
N CYS A 249 -11.98 9.97 -13.25
CA CYS A 249 -12.95 9.80 -12.18
C CYS A 249 -13.17 11.06 -11.30
N GLU A 250 -14.12 11.00 -10.36
CA GLU A 250 -14.42 12.09 -9.41
C GLU A 250 -13.21 12.52 -8.56
N GLY A 251 -12.33 11.59 -8.19
CA GLY A 251 -11.11 11.89 -7.46
C GLY A 251 -10.24 12.92 -8.18
N HIS A 252 -10.01 12.71 -9.48
CA HIS A 252 -9.26 13.65 -10.32
C HIS A 252 -9.90 15.03 -10.35
N LYS A 253 -11.24 15.11 -10.45
CA LYS A 253 -11.97 16.39 -10.46
C LYS A 253 -11.77 17.14 -9.15
N ILE A 254 -11.86 16.44 -8.01
CA ILE A 254 -11.62 17.01 -6.68
C ILE A 254 -10.17 17.52 -6.60
N LEU A 255 -9.19 16.72 -7.00
CA LEU A 255 -7.78 17.13 -7.00
C LEU A 255 -7.55 18.39 -7.85
N ASN A 256 -8.11 18.43 -9.06
CA ASN A 256 -8.00 19.57 -9.98
C ASN A 256 -8.65 20.85 -9.42
N SER A 257 -9.68 20.71 -8.58
CA SER A 257 -10.36 21.85 -7.94
C SER A 257 -9.68 22.35 -6.66
N CYS A 258 -8.90 21.51 -5.98
CA CYS A 258 -8.38 21.80 -4.64
C CYS A 258 -6.86 21.99 -4.58
N LEU A 259 -6.10 21.38 -5.48
CA LEU A 259 -4.65 21.52 -5.50
C LEU A 259 -4.25 22.80 -6.23
N GLN A 260 -3.48 23.64 -5.56
CA GLN A 260 -2.91 24.84 -6.16
C GLN A 260 -1.74 24.46 -7.09
N ASN A 261 -1.68 25.12 -8.25
CA ASN A 261 -0.66 24.92 -9.29
C ASN A 261 -0.54 23.49 -9.84
N VAL A 262 -1.56 22.65 -9.63
CA VAL A 262 -1.64 21.31 -10.22
C VAL A 262 -2.89 21.24 -11.07
N SER A 263 -2.73 20.90 -12.35
CA SER A 263 -3.85 20.52 -13.21
C SER A 263 -3.83 19.03 -13.47
N VAL A 264 -5.00 18.40 -13.50
CA VAL A 264 -5.16 16.98 -13.85
C VAL A 264 -5.95 16.88 -15.14
N ILE A 265 -5.36 16.26 -16.17
CA ILE A 265 -5.97 16.15 -17.50
C ILE A 265 -6.01 14.70 -17.98
N GLU A 266 -6.93 14.41 -18.90
CA GLU A 266 -6.93 13.15 -19.62
C GLU A 266 -5.88 13.15 -20.74
N ALA A 267 -5.35 11.97 -21.07
CA ALA A 267 -4.38 11.80 -22.14
C ALA A 267 -4.83 12.32 -23.52
N LYS A 268 -6.15 12.37 -23.79
CA LYS A 268 -6.68 12.85 -25.07
C LYS A 268 -6.61 14.37 -25.24
N ALA A 269 -6.51 15.12 -24.14
CA ALA A 269 -6.42 16.57 -24.16
C ALA A 269 -4.99 17.09 -24.44
N ILE A 270 -4.01 16.19 -24.56
CA ILE A 270 -2.61 16.56 -24.79
C ILE A 270 -2.46 17.29 -26.13
N SER A 271 -1.88 18.49 -26.06
CA SER A 271 -1.49 19.33 -27.19
C SER A 271 -0.24 20.12 -26.82
N GLU A 272 0.48 20.62 -27.82
CA GLU A 272 1.67 21.45 -27.60
C GLU A 272 1.32 22.73 -26.86
N GLU A 273 0.18 23.36 -27.21
CA GLU A 273 -0.32 24.56 -26.56
C GLU A 273 -0.64 24.31 -25.09
N LEU A 274 -1.21 23.14 -24.75
CA LEU A 274 -1.49 22.79 -23.36
C LEU A 274 -0.22 22.50 -22.57
N ILE A 275 0.71 21.69 -23.12
CA ILE A 275 1.97 21.35 -22.45
C ILE A 275 2.78 22.60 -22.13
N SER A 276 2.80 23.58 -23.04
CA SER A 276 3.58 24.82 -22.86
C SER A 276 3.16 25.68 -21.66
N GLN A 277 2.00 25.41 -21.06
CA GLN A 277 1.49 26.13 -19.88
C GLN A 277 2.08 25.62 -18.56
N TYR A 278 2.88 24.55 -18.59
CA TYR A 278 3.37 23.87 -17.39
C TYR A 278 4.89 23.79 -17.37
N ASP A 279 5.45 23.73 -16.17
CA ASP A 279 6.89 23.57 -15.98
C ASP A 279 7.26 22.10 -15.77
N ILE A 280 6.38 21.31 -15.15
CA ILE A 280 6.59 19.87 -14.87
C ILE A 280 5.40 19.06 -15.37
N ILE A 281 5.68 17.97 -16.09
CA ILE A 281 4.66 17.00 -16.53
C ILE A 281 4.81 15.69 -15.75
N CYS A 282 3.75 15.26 -15.08
CA CYS A 282 3.64 13.97 -14.43
C CYS A 282 2.67 13.10 -15.25
N VAL A 283 3.05 11.90 -15.64
CA VAL A 283 2.18 10.98 -16.38
C VAL A 283 1.87 9.78 -15.52
N ASP A 284 0.61 9.60 -15.17
CA ASP A 284 0.11 8.39 -14.51
C ASP A 284 -0.36 7.36 -15.56
N GLU A 285 -0.14 6.08 -15.25
CA GLU A 285 -0.46 4.95 -16.14
C GLU A 285 0.21 5.06 -17.51
N ALA A 286 1.46 5.54 -17.56
CA ALA A 286 2.18 5.90 -18.79
C ALA A 286 2.37 4.73 -19.79
N GLN A 287 2.25 3.48 -19.35
CA GLN A 287 2.23 2.32 -20.25
C GLN A 287 1.10 2.39 -21.28
N ARG A 288 0.02 3.13 -21.00
CA ARG A 288 -1.17 3.27 -21.85
C ARG A 288 -1.11 4.46 -22.80
N LEU A 289 -0.21 5.42 -22.55
CA LEU A 289 -0.13 6.66 -23.31
C LEU A 289 0.23 6.41 -24.78
N TYR A 290 -0.40 7.11 -25.72
CA TYR A 290 -0.10 6.98 -27.14
C TYR A 290 1.35 7.37 -27.46
N LYS A 291 1.92 6.77 -28.52
CA LYS A 291 3.28 7.06 -28.95
C LYS A 291 3.47 8.55 -29.24
N SER A 292 2.56 9.16 -30.00
CA SER A 292 2.58 10.59 -30.33
C SER A 292 2.58 11.47 -29.09
N SER A 293 1.79 11.14 -28.07
CA SER A 293 1.74 11.89 -26.81
C SER A 293 3.03 11.78 -26.01
N VAL A 294 3.64 10.58 -25.94
CA VAL A 294 4.97 10.42 -25.30
C VAL A 294 6.00 11.26 -26.04
N ASP A 295 6.03 11.16 -27.37
CA ASP A 295 7.00 11.86 -28.22
C ASP A 295 6.85 13.38 -28.07
N MET A 296 5.62 13.90 -28.05
CA MET A 296 5.34 15.33 -27.83
C MET A 296 5.85 15.83 -26.47
N ILE A 297 5.64 15.06 -25.38
CA ILE A 297 6.14 15.42 -24.05
C ILE A 297 7.67 15.43 -24.01
N LEU A 298 8.30 14.42 -24.63
CA LEU A 298 9.76 14.33 -24.69
C LEU A 298 10.36 15.47 -25.53
N THR A 299 9.77 15.78 -26.69
CA THR A 299 10.20 16.92 -27.52
C THR A 299 10.05 18.23 -26.77
N ALA A 300 8.93 18.45 -26.05
CA ALA A 300 8.75 19.65 -25.24
C ALA A 300 9.83 19.79 -24.15
N TYR A 301 10.30 18.68 -23.58
CA TYR A 301 11.43 18.67 -22.66
C TYR A 301 12.76 19.00 -23.37
N GLU A 302 13.04 18.34 -24.49
CA GLU A 302 14.29 18.49 -25.25
C GLU A 302 14.51 19.93 -25.74
N VAL A 303 13.45 20.61 -26.17
CA VAL A 303 13.51 22.01 -26.63
C VAL A 303 13.35 23.03 -25.50
N GLY A 304 13.24 22.57 -24.25
CA GLY A 304 13.22 23.42 -23.06
C GLY A 304 11.88 24.11 -22.75
N VAL A 305 10.78 23.68 -23.36
CA VAL A 305 9.43 24.18 -23.07
C VAL A 305 8.99 23.76 -21.67
N ILE A 306 9.27 22.51 -21.28
CA ILE A 306 9.07 22.02 -19.92
C ILE A 306 10.41 21.74 -19.24
N ARG A 307 10.43 21.90 -17.92
CA ARG A 307 11.64 21.68 -17.11
C ARG A 307 11.86 20.22 -16.81
N GLY A 308 10.81 19.41 -16.64
CA GLY A 308 10.97 18.01 -16.28
C GLY A 308 9.71 17.17 -16.47
N VAL A 309 9.92 15.86 -16.50
CA VAL A 309 8.87 14.88 -16.71
C VAL A 309 9.06 13.66 -15.81
N ILE A 310 7.97 13.15 -15.25
CA ILE A 310 7.93 11.93 -14.45
C ILE A 310 6.88 10.98 -15.05
N PHE A 311 7.29 9.77 -15.44
CA PHE A 311 6.39 8.73 -15.94
C PHE A 311 6.20 7.63 -14.89
N ALA A 312 4.99 7.45 -14.38
CA ALA A 312 4.63 6.30 -13.56
C ALA A 312 3.96 5.22 -14.41
N TYR A 313 4.40 3.97 -14.30
CA TYR A 313 3.83 2.88 -15.12
C TYR A 313 3.91 1.49 -14.51
N ASP A 314 3.05 0.62 -15.02
CA ASP A 314 3.07 -0.82 -14.79
C ASP A 314 2.81 -1.58 -16.10
N PHE A 315 3.86 -2.15 -16.70
CA PHE A 315 3.74 -2.91 -17.95
C PHE A 315 2.84 -4.14 -17.81
N ALA A 316 2.68 -4.69 -16.61
CA ALA A 316 1.79 -5.83 -16.40
C ALA A 316 0.31 -5.46 -16.58
N GLN A 317 -0.03 -4.18 -16.46
CA GLN A 317 -1.39 -3.61 -16.57
C GLN A 317 -1.71 -3.02 -17.94
N VAL A 318 -1.01 -3.45 -18.98
CA VAL A 318 -1.38 -3.20 -20.38
C VAL A 318 -2.67 -3.95 -20.73
N LEU A 319 -3.66 -3.29 -21.32
CA LEU A 319 -4.96 -3.89 -21.63
C LEU A 319 -5.14 -4.31 -23.08
N SER A 320 -4.35 -3.73 -24.01
CA SER A 320 -4.50 -3.98 -25.45
C SER A 320 -3.24 -4.48 -26.15
N ARG A 321 -3.42 -5.13 -27.31
CA ARG A 321 -2.32 -5.53 -28.21
C ARG A 321 -1.50 -4.34 -28.66
N THR A 322 -2.15 -3.24 -29.02
CA THR A 322 -1.45 -2.00 -29.41
C THR A 322 -0.63 -1.42 -28.25
N GLU A 323 -1.15 -1.38 -27.03
CA GLU A 323 -0.38 -0.95 -25.85
C GLU A 323 0.82 -1.87 -25.60
N PHE A 324 0.64 -3.19 -25.72
CA PHE A 324 1.71 -4.17 -25.53
C PHE A 324 2.83 -4.01 -26.56
N ALA A 325 2.45 -3.85 -27.83
CA ALA A 325 3.39 -3.62 -28.93
C ALA A 325 4.12 -2.28 -28.79
N ARG A 326 3.43 -1.24 -28.31
CA ARG A 326 4.01 0.09 -28.10
C ARG A 326 5.11 0.06 -27.04
N ASN A 327 4.91 -0.68 -25.95
CA ASN A 327 5.89 -0.90 -24.88
C ASN A 327 6.63 0.40 -24.45
N ASN A 328 5.86 1.41 -24.05
CA ASN A 328 6.42 2.68 -23.57
C ASN A 328 7.51 2.51 -22.49
N PRO A 329 7.39 1.57 -21.52
CA PRO A 329 8.46 1.35 -20.54
C PRO A 329 9.81 1.02 -21.18
N LYS A 330 9.84 0.19 -22.22
CA LYS A 330 11.08 -0.10 -22.95
C LYS A 330 11.58 1.14 -23.70
N ARG A 331 10.69 1.84 -24.40
CA ARG A 331 11.04 3.05 -25.16
C ARG A 331 11.62 4.16 -24.27
N LEU A 332 11.05 4.37 -23.09
CA LEU A 332 11.52 5.38 -22.13
C LEU A 332 12.94 5.08 -21.65
N LYS A 333 13.30 3.80 -21.48
CA LYS A 333 14.67 3.39 -21.09
C LYS A 333 15.72 3.70 -22.14
N GLU A 334 15.32 3.89 -23.39
CA GLU A 334 16.20 4.25 -24.50
C GLU A 334 16.40 5.77 -24.62
N VAL A 335 15.63 6.58 -23.87
CA VAL A 335 15.75 8.05 -23.86
C VAL A 335 16.99 8.47 -23.07
N VAL A 336 17.80 9.35 -23.67
CA VAL A 336 19.02 9.88 -23.03
C VAL A 336 18.66 10.65 -21.76
N GLY A 337 19.31 10.31 -20.65
CA GLY A 337 19.09 10.97 -19.36
C GLY A 337 17.88 10.45 -18.56
N PHE A 338 17.14 9.45 -19.08
CA PHE A 338 16.06 8.80 -18.33
C PHE A 338 16.62 8.03 -17.11
N ARG A 339 15.98 8.23 -15.95
CA ARG A 339 16.29 7.49 -14.72
C ARG A 339 15.05 6.79 -14.19
N GLU A 340 15.15 5.48 -13.98
CA GLU A 340 14.05 4.67 -13.44
C GLU A 340 14.29 4.32 -11.96
N GLU A 341 13.28 4.50 -11.13
CA GLU A 341 13.22 3.97 -9.78
C GLU A 341 12.07 2.95 -9.69
N LYS A 342 12.34 1.81 -9.05
CA LYS A 342 11.38 0.70 -8.95
C LYS A 342 10.86 0.54 -7.52
N LEU A 343 9.55 0.62 -7.35
CA LEU A 343 8.87 0.28 -6.10
C LEU A 343 8.87 -1.24 -5.89
N SER A 344 9.13 -1.67 -4.66
CA SER A 344 9.02 -3.07 -4.28
C SER A 344 7.57 -3.54 -4.23
N ASP A 345 7.33 -4.82 -4.49
CA ASP A 345 5.98 -5.40 -4.57
C ASP A 345 5.27 -5.54 -3.21
N ARG A 346 5.85 -5.03 -2.11
CA ARG A 346 5.42 -5.27 -0.72
C ARG A 346 4.80 -4.07 -0.01
N ILE A 347 4.46 -2.99 -0.73
CA ILE A 347 4.29 -1.67 -0.10
C ILE A 347 2.85 -1.39 0.42
N ARG A 348 1.79 -1.88 -0.25
CA ARG A 348 0.38 -1.64 0.20
C ARG A 348 -0.58 -2.78 -0.08
N THR A 349 -0.18 -3.78 -0.84
CA THR A 349 -1.09 -4.86 -1.20
C THR A 349 -1.20 -5.83 -0.04
N ASN A 350 -2.41 -6.33 0.22
CA ASN A 350 -2.61 -7.40 1.17
C ASN A 350 -1.69 -8.59 0.77
N LYS A 351 -0.76 -9.01 1.65
CA LYS A 351 0.25 -10.07 1.37
C LYS A 351 -0.47 -11.35 0.88
N GLU A 352 -1.61 -11.61 1.50
CA GLU A 352 -2.52 -12.68 1.15
C GLU A 352 -3.08 -12.52 -0.27
N LEU A 353 -3.76 -11.41 -0.57
CA LEU A 353 -4.35 -11.16 -1.90
C LEU A 353 -3.29 -11.15 -2.99
N TYR A 354 -2.14 -10.53 -2.75
CA TYR A 354 -1.02 -10.51 -3.69
C TYR A 354 -0.53 -11.92 -4.00
N SER A 355 -0.34 -12.75 -2.97
CA SER A 355 0.05 -14.15 -3.15
C SER A 355 -1.02 -14.94 -3.90
N PHE A 356 -2.30 -14.74 -3.58
CA PHE A 356 -3.39 -15.43 -4.25
C PHE A 356 -3.46 -15.08 -5.73
N ILE A 357 -3.44 -13.77 -6.05
CA ILE A 357 -3.48 -13.28 -7.44
C ILE A 357 -2.31 -13.83 -8.26
N ARG A 358 -1.11 -13.88 -7.67
CA ARG A 358 0.06 -14.44 -8.35
C ARG A 358 -0.11 -15.93 -8.67
N ASN A 359 -0.56 -16.73 -7.70
CA ASN A 359 -0.85 -18.16 -7.91
C ASN A 359 -2.00 -18.39 -8.90
N LEU A 360 -3.00 -17.51 -8.88
CA LEU A 360 -4.13 -17.54 -9.80
C LEU A 360 -3.69 -17.26 -11.24
N LEU A 361 -2.76 -16.33 -11.46
CA LEU A 361 -2.27 -16.04 -12.81
C LEU A 361 -1.37 -17.14 -13.36
N ARG A 362 -0.63 -17.83 -12.49
CA ARG A 362 0.27 -18.92 -12.88
C ARG A 362 0.31 -20.00 -11.80
N LEU A 363 -0.20 -21.17 -12.16
CA LEU A 363 -0.13 -22.38 -11.33
C LEU A 363 1.33 -22.77 -11.11
N GLY A 364 1.68 -23.12 -9.88
CA GLY A 364 3.04 -23.54 -9.51
C GLY A 364 3.94 -22.43 -8.99
N ASP A 365 3.49 -21.17 -8.99
CA ASP A 365 4.21 -20.03 -8.40
C ASP A 365 4.07 -20.02 -6.85
N LYS A 366 4.19 -21.20 -6.22
CA LYS A 366 3.82 -21.46 -4.82
C LYS A 366 4.49 -20.46 -3.87
N ALA A 367 3.69 -19.98 -2.91
CA ALA A 367 4.21 -19.15 -1.83
C ALA A 367 5.31 -19.92 -1.09
N LYS A 368 6.40 -19.21 -0.73
CA LYS A 368 7.53 -19.80 0.02
C LYS A 368 7.14 -20.25 1.45
N GLN A 369 5.96 -19.84 1.90
CA GLN A 369 5.38 -20.09 3.22
C GLN A 369 3.91 -20.45 3.04
N HIS A 370 3.34 -21.20 4.00
CA HIS A 370 1.90 -21.44 4.05
C HIS A 370 1.17 -20.10 4.28
N ILE A 371 0.22 -19.76 3.42
CA ILE A 371 -0.58 -18.53 3.51
C ILE A 371 -2.05 -18.93 3.51
N GLU A 372 -2.79 -18.50 4.53
CA GLU A 372 -4.24 -18.67 4.58
C GLU A 372 -4.96 -17.57 3.80
N TYR A 373 -5.74 -17.95 2.81
CA TYR A 373 -6.49 -17.03 1.95
C TYR A 373 -7.87 -16.66 2.54
N LYS A 374 -7.89 -16.07 3.76
CA LYS A 374 -9.11 -15.72 4.53
C LYS A 374 -9.95 -14.56 3.96
N ASN A 375 -9.35 -13.68 3.16
CA ASN A 375 -9.96 -12.52 2.52
C ASN A 375 -10.30 -12.75 1.03
N VAL A 376 -10.12 -13.97 0.53
CA VAL A 376 -10.50 -14.36 -0.84
C VAL A 376 -11.72 -15.26 -0.80
N ASP A 377 -12.80 -14.92 -1.49
CA ASP A 377 -13.95 -15.79 -1.71
C ASP A 377 -13.96 -16.32 -3.15
N ILE A 378 -14.24 -17.60 -3.32
CA ILE A 378 -14.40 -18.24 -4.63
C ILE A 378 -15.76 -18.92 -4.64
N LEU A 379 -16.62 -18.48 -5.54
CA LEU A 379 -18.00 -18.92 -5.64
C LEU A 379 -18.23 -19.58 -7.00
N TYR A 380 -19.16 -20.51 -7.05
CA TYR A 380 -19.57 -21.16 -8.29
C TYR A 380 -21.03 -20.79 -8.60
N ALA A 381 -21.31 -20.52 -9.87
CA ALA A 381 -22.65 -20.32 -10.39
C ALA A 381 -22.88 -21.26 -11.59
N ASN A 382 -24.01 -21.95 -11.61
CA ASN A 382 -24.36 -22.86 -12.72
C ASN A 382 -24.73 -22.07 -13.98
N ASP A 383 -25.34 -20.90 -13.81
CA ASP A 383 -25.83 -20.06 -14.89
C ASP A 383 -25.73 -18.55 -14.52
N VAL A 384 -26.16 -17.72 -15.47
CA VAL A 384 -26.15 -16.26 -15.34
C VAL A 384 -27.07 -15.78 -14.22
N ASP A 385 -28.22 -16.43 -14.03
CA ASP A 385 -29.20 -16.03 -13.01
C ASP A 385 -28.67 -16.28 -11.60
N GLU A 386 -27.96 -17.40 -11.38
CA GLU A 386 -27.25 -17.66 -10.13
C GLU A 386 -26.09 -16.69 -9.91
N ALA A 387 -25.30 -16.41 -10.96
CA ALA A 387 -24.21 -15.46 -10.86
C ALA A 387 -24.73 -14.06 -10.47
N ASP A 388 -25.84 -13.60 -11.07
CA ASP A 388 -26.51 -12.34 -10.72
C ASP A 388 -26.99 -12.31 -9.26
N ARG A 389 -27.59 -13.41 -8.78
CA ARG A 389 -27.98 -13.52 -7.37
C ARG A 389 -26.77 -13.39 -6.44
N LEU A 390 -25.67 -14.06 -6.75
CA LEU A 390 -24.43 -13.98 -5.96
C LEU A 390 -23.82 -12.57 -5.97
N VAL A 391 -23.81 -11.91 -7.14
CA VAL A 391 -23.36 -10.52 -7.28
C VAL A 391 -24.17 -9.60 -6.38
N GLU A 392 -25.51 -9.70 -6.39
CA GLU A 392 -26.36 -8.84 -5.55
C GLU A 392 -26.20 -9.13 -4.05
N ILE A 393 -26.04 -10.40 -3.64
CA ILE A 393 -25.72 -10.76 -2.25
C ILE A 393 -24.41 -10.09 -1.80
N TYR A 394 -23.36 -10.16 -2.62
CA TYR A 394 -22.06 -9.62 -2.28
C TYR A 394 -22.00 -8.09 -2.36
N LYS A 395 -22.76 -7.47 -3.27
CA LYS A 395 -23.00 -6.02 -3.23
C LYS A 395 -23.63 -5.59 -1.92
N GLY A 396 -24.58 -6.36 -1.39
CA GLY A 396 -25.16 -6.15 -0.05
C GLY A 396 -24.13 -6.22 1.08
N LYS A 397 -23.00 -6.92 0.88
CA LYS A 397 -21.85 -6.97 1.78
C LYS A 397 -20.81 -5.86 1.52
N GLY A 398 -21.09 -4.94 0.60
CA GLY A 398 -20.21 -3.82 0.24
C GLY A 398 -19.18 -4.12 -0.85
N TYR A 399 -19.28 -5.25 -1.57
CA TYR A 399 -18.39 -5.55 -2.70
C TYR A 399 -18.77 -4.70 -3.91
N ILE A 400 -17.75 -4.24 -4.63
CA ILE A 400 -17.89 -3.50 -5.89
C ILE A 400 -17.66 -4.49 -7.04
N PRO A 401 -18.69 -4.81 -7.85
CA PRO A 401 -18.52 -5.62 -9.04
C PRO A 401 -17.73 -4.84 -10.08
N ILE A 402 -16.65 -5.44 -10.59
CA ILE A 402 -15.86 -4.89 -11.70
C ILE A 402 -15.93 -5.88 -12.86
N THR A 403 -16.33 -5.36 -14.01
CA THR A 403 -16.64 -6.16 -15.20
C THR A 403 -15.59 -5.95 -16.27
N PHE A 404 -15.61 -6.80 -17.29
CA PHE A 404 -14.73 -6.59 -18.43
C PHE A 404 -15.33 -5.53 -19.35
N THR A 405 -14.47 -4.76 -20.01
CA THR A 405 -14.93 -3.78 -20.99
C THR A 405 -15.54 -4.49 -22.19
N PRO A 406 -16.83 -4.25 -22.50
CA PRO A 406 -17.52 -4.93 -23.58
C PRO A 406 -16.92 -4.56 -24.95
N SER A 407 -17.17 -5.39 -25.96
CA SER A 407 -16.86 -5.01 -27.34
C SER A 407 -17.97 -4.12 -27.89
N HIS A 408 -17.59 -3.06 -28.61
CA HIS A 408 -18.56 -2.26 -29.36
C HIS A 408 -19.02 -2.95 -30.66
N TYR A 409 -18.41 -4.09 -31.02
CA TYR A 409 -18.62 -4.76 -32.31
C TYR A 409 -19.42 -6.06 -32.20
N VAL A 410 -19.25 -6.82 -31.12
CA VAL A 410 -19.82 -8.16 -30.97
C VAL A 410 -20.20 -8.40 -29.51
N SER A 411 -21.44 -8.83 -29.27
CA SER A 411 -21.94 -9.13 -27.93
C SER A 411 -21.29 -10.39 -27.35
N SER A 412 -20.88 -10.33 -26.08
CA SER A 412 -20.25 -11.40 -25.30
C SER A 412 -21.14 -11.88 -24.15
N SER A 413 -20.92 -13.10 -23.65
CA SER A 413 -21.51 -13.59 -22.37
C SER A 413 -21.21 -12.66 -21.19
N ILE A 414 -20.14 -11.88 -21.30
CA ILE A 414 -19.65 -10.97 -20.27
C ILE A 414 -20.34 -9.59 -20.33
N ASP A 415 -21.00 -9.25 -21.43
CA ASP A 415 -21.66 -7.95 -21.62
C ASP A 415 -22.94 -7.81 -20.78
N HIS A 416 -23.47 -8.93 -20.27
CA HIS A 416 -24.60 -8.98 -19.32
C HIS A 416 -24.35 -8.11 -18.08
N TYR A 417 -23.06 -7.93 -17.71
CA TYR A 417 -22.65 -7.13 -16.57
C TYR A 417 -22.30 -5.67 -16.92
N SER A 418 -22.55 -5.20 -18.15
CA SER A 418 -22.20 -3.84 -18.62
C SER A 418 -22.78 -2.69 -17.80
N ARG A 419 -23.80 -2.93 -16.96
CA ARG A 419 -24.36 -1.96 -16.01
C ARG A 419 -23.42 -1.58 -14.86
N TYR A 420 -22.40 -2.39 -14.58
CA TYR A 420 -21.40 -2.11 -13.53
C TYR A 420 -20.14 -1.49 -14.14
N ILE A 421 -19.32 -0.90 -13.28
CA ILE A 421 -18.05 -0.29 -13.68
C ILE A 421 -17.12 -1.33 -14.33
N ASN A 422 -16.48 -0.96 -15.43
CA ASN A 422 -15.66 -1.87 -16.21
C ASN A 422 -14.15 -1.63 -16.04
N SER A 423 -13.33 -2.52 -16.61
CA SER A 423 -11.87 -2.51 -16.53
C SER A 423 -11.18 -1.18 -16.89
N HIS A 424 -11.76 -0.39 -17.81
CA HIS A 424 -11.19 0.90 -18.20
C HIS A 424 -11.65 2.06 -17.29
N GLU A 425 -12.78 1.93 -16.59
CA GLU A 425 -13.26 2.95 -15.65
C GLU A 425 -12.52 2.90 -14.32
N VAL A 426 -12.00 1.73 -13.94
CA VAL A 426 -11.30 1.51 -12.66
C VAL A 426 -9.78 1.74 -12.71
N ILE A 427 -9.25 2.24 -13.83
CA ILE A 427 -7.82 2.54 -14.00
C ILE A 427 -7.37 3.54 -12.94
N GLY A 428 -6.21 3.30 -12.30
CA GLY A 428 -5.71 4.11 -11.19
C GLY A 428 -6.49 4.03 -9.87
N GLN A 429 -7.70 3.44 -9.86
CA GLN A 429 -8.55 3.35 -8.66
C GLN A 429 -8.28 2.08 -7.85
N GLU A 430 -8.65 2.08 -6.57
CA GLU A 430 -8.57 0.95 -5.65
C GLU A 430 -9.81 0.90 -4.74
N PHE A 431 -10.28 -0.30 -4.40
CA PHE A 431 -11.51 -0.53 -3.63
C PHE A 431 -11.27 -1.54 -2.51
N ASP A 432 -11.98 -1.41 -1.39
CA ASP A 432 -11.80 -2.33 -0.26
C ASP A 432 -12.21 -3.76 -0.63
N TYR A 433 -13.42 -3.92 -1.16
CA TYR A 433 -14.00 -5.21 -1.53
C TYR A 433 -14.32 -5.23 -3.03
N VAL A 434 -13.70 -6.14 -3.77
CA VAL A 434 -13.88 -6.28 -5.22
C VAL A 434 -14.50 -7.63 -5.54
N LEU A 435 -15.48 -7.64 -6.44
CA LEU A 435 -16.06 -8.84 -7.00
C LEU A 435 -15.83 -8.87 -8.52
N VAL A 436 -15.43 -10.02 -9.05
CA VAL A 436 -15.32 -10.25 -10.50
C VAL A 436 -15.98 -11.56 -10.87
N VAL A 437 -16.75 -11.56 -11.96
CA VAL A 437 -17.37 -12.77 -12.54
C VAL A 437 -16.52 -13.22 -13.72
N ILE A 438 -16.14 -14.49 -13.76
CA ILE A 438 -15.42 -15.13 -14.88
C ILE A 438 -16.16 -16.39 -15.33
N ASP A 439 -15.97 -16.80 -16.58
CA ASP A 439 -16.72 -17.90 -17.19
C ASP A 439 -15.82 -18.83 -18.03
N ASN A 440 -16.44 -19.57 -18.95
CA ASN A 440 -15.77 -20.48 -19.90
C ASN A 440 -14.83 -19.80 -20.91
N ASN A 441 -14.71 -18.46 -20.87
CA ASN A 441 -13.67 -17.78 -21.61
C ASN A 441 -12.28 -18.02 -21.01
N PHE A 442 -12.15 -18.37 -19.73
CA PHE A 442 -10.87 -18.55 -19.03
C PHE A 442 -10.50 -20.02 -18.83
N ARG A 443 -9.20 -20.34 -18.95
CA ARG A 443 -8.64 -21.67 -18.68
C ARG A 443 -7.14 -21.60 -18.40
N TYR A 444 -6.58 -22.63 -17.78
CA TYR A 444 -5.12 -22.77 -17.68
C TYR A 444 -4.56 -23.48 -18.90
N ASP A 445 -3.38 -23.04 -19.37
CA ASP A 445 -2.64 -23.74 -20.41
C ASP A 445 -1.78 -24.87 -19.83
N THR A 446 -1.01 -25.54 -20.70
CA THR A 446 -0.11 -26.65 -20.30
C THR A 446 1.04 -26.22 -19.40
N ASN A 447 1.39 -24.93 -19.38
CA ASN A 447 2.42 -24.37 -18.52
C ASN A 447 1.86 -23.90 -17.17
N GLY A 448 0.54 -23.99 -16.99
CA GLY A 448 -0.16 -23.50 -15.82
C GLY A 448 -0.45 -22.01 -15.84
N ASP A 449 -0.27 -21.32 -16.97
CA ASP A 449 -0.59 -19.90 -17.08
C ASP A 449 -2.10 -19.71 -17.34
N LEU A 450 -2.72 -18.73 -16.66
CA LEU A 450 -4.12 -18.40 -16.89
C LEU A 450 -4.26 -17.70 -18.25
N THR A 451 -4.98 -18.34 -19.15
CA THR A 451 -5.26 -17.86 -20.50
C THR A 451 -6.77 -17.64 -20.68
N ALA A 452 -7.13 -17.01 -21.79
CA ALA A 452 -8.51 -16.86 -22.18
C ALA A 452 -8.70 -17.06 -23.69
N ARG A 453 -9.96 -17.19 -24.12
CA ARG A 453 -10.34 -17.04 -25.54
C ARG A 453 -10.00 -15.63 -26.04
N GLU A 454 -10.02 -15.43 -27.36
CA GLU A 454 -9.86 -14.08 -27.90
C GLU A 454 -11.03 -13.20 -27.47
N HIS A 455 -10.72 -11.94 -27.12
CA HIS A 455 -11.74 -10.98 -26.76
C HIS A 455 -12.55 -10.58 -28.02
N PRO A 456 -13.88 -10.39 -27.92
CA PRO A 456 -14.69 -9.99 -29.09
C PRO A 456 -14.29 -8.66 -29.71
N ASN A 457 -13.59 -7.82 -28.95
CA ASN A 457 -12.72 -6.77 -29.49
C ASN A 457 -11.28 -7.32 -29.56
N PRO A 458 -10.71 -7.54 -30.76
CA PRO A 458 -9.42 -8.21 -30.94
C PRO A 458 -8.25 -7.45 -30.31
N GLU A 459 -8.42 -6.15 -30.05
CA GLU A 459 -7.40 -5.35 -29.37
C GLU A 459 -7.27 -5.70 -27.89
N TYR A 460 -8.35 -6.10 -27.21
CA TYR A 460 -8.32 -6.32 -25.76
C TYR A 460 -7.80 -7.71 -25.38
N LEU A 461 -7.14 -7.77 -24.23
CA LEU A 461 -6.55 -8.99 -23.68
C LEU A 461 -7.31 -9.39 -22.41
N PHE A 462 -8.20 -10.39 -22.51
CA PHE A 462 -9.00 -10.87 -21.37
C PHE A 462 -8.19 -11.15 -20.08
N PRO A 463 -7.04 -11.86 -20.11
CA PRO A 463 -6.25 -12.10 -18.90
C PRO A 463 -5.70 -10.81 -18.27
N ARG A 464 -5.39 -9.79 -19.10
CA ARG A 464 -4.92 -8.49 -18.63
C ARG A 464 -6.05 -7.65 -18.04
N LEU A 465 -7.23 -7.66 -18.68
CA LEU A 465 -8.44 -7.05 -18.12
C LEU A 465 -8.80 -7.70 -16.77
N PHE A 466 -8.66 -9.02 -16.68
CA PHE A 466 -8.93 -9.74 -15.44
C PHE A 466 -7.96 -9.33 -14.34
N TYR A 467 -6.65 -9.32 -14.64
CA TYR A 467 -5.63 -8.83 -13.72
C TYR A 467 -5.87 -7.37 -13.29
N GLN A 468 -6.25 -6.50 -14.22
CA GLN A 468 -6.62 -5.12 -13.93
C GLN A 468 -7.75 -5.06 -12.89
N ASN A 469 -8.80 -5.87 -13.05
CA ASN A 469 -9.96 -5.88 -12.16
C ASN A 469 -9.63 -6.41 -10.76
N ILE A 470 -9.02 -7.60 -10.67
CA ILE A 470 -8.74 -8.23 -9.37
C ILE A 470 -7.67 -7.48 -8.58
N SER A 471 -6.74 -6.79 -9.26
CA SER A 471 -5.70 -5.97 -8.62
C SER A 471 -6.20 -4.65 -8.04
N ARG A 472 -7.50 -4.33 -8.18
CA ARG A 472 -8.10 -3.15 -7.52
C ARG A 472 -8.46 -3.43 -6.06
N ALA A 473 -8.46 -4.68 -5.61
CA ALA A 473 -8.85 -5.08 -4.26
C ALA A 473 -7.78 -4.71 -3.21
N ARG A 474 -8.18 -4.00 -2.15
CA ARG A 474 -7.31 -3.65 -1.01
C ARG A 474 -7.43 -4.62 0.15
N GLU A 475 -8.66 -5.01 0.49
CA GLU A 475 -8.94 -5.85 1.66
C GLU A 475 -9.44 -7.24 1.26
N LYS A 476 -10.49 -7.33 0.43
CA LYS A 476 -11.13 -8.59 0.05
C LYS A 476 -11.39 -8.72 -1.44
N LEU A 477 -11.24 -9.94 -1.94
CA LEU A 477 -11.50 -10.30 -3.34
C LEU A 477 -12.53 -11.43 -3.40
N CYS A 478 -13.55 -11.29 -4.23
CA CYS A 478 -14.50 -12.35 -4.53
C CYS A 478 -14.44 -12.68 -6.03
N ILE A 479 -14.32 -13.95 -6.37
CA ILE A 479 -14.35 -14.44 -7.74
C ILE A 479 -15.54 -15.38 -7.90
N VAL A 480 -16.49 -15.01 -8.76
CA VAL A 480 -17.60 -15.88 -9.15
C VAL A 480 -17.22 -16.59 -10.45
N VAL A 481 -17.16 -17.92 -10.41
CA VAL A 481 -16.87 -18.77 -11.57
C VAL A 481 -18.18 -19.31 -12.12
N MET A 482 -18.58 -18.81 -13.29
CA MET A 482 -19.83 -19.16 -13.95
C MET A 482 -19.62 -20.31 -14.94
N ASN A 483 -20.32 -21.42 -14.70
CA ASN A 483 -20.41 -22.58 -15.57
C ASN A 483 -19.04 -23.17 -16.02
N ASN A 484 -18.00 -23.05 -15.18
CA ASN A 484 -16.64 -23.52 -15.48
C ASN A 484 -16.07 -24.32 -14.28
N GLN A 485 -16.44 -25.59 -14.16
CA GLN A 485 -16.06 -26.43 -13.01
C GLN A 485 -14.56 -26.70 -12.93
N GLU A 486 -13.89 -26.84 -14.07
CA GLU A 486 -12.45 -27.09 -14.11
C GLU A 486 -11.68 -25.91 -13.52
N LEU A 487 -11.98 -24.69 -13.98
CA LEU A 487 -11.37 -23.48 -13.43
C LEU A 487 -11.70 -23.30 -11.95
N PHE A 488 -12.96 -23.52 -11.56
CA PHE A 488 -13.38 -23.46 -10.16
C PHE A 488 -12.56 -24.40 -9.28
N GLY A 489 -12.38 -25.66 -9.70
CA GLY A 489 -11.55 -26.64 -8.98
C GLY A 489 -10.10 -26.17 -8.82
N LYS A 490 -9.48 -25.61 -9.87
CA LYS A 490 -8.12 -25.07 -9.78
C LYS A 490 -8.01 -23.90 -8.81
N LEU A 491 -8.97 -22.97 -8.83
CA LEU A 491 -8.99 -21.84 -7.90
C LEU A 491 -9.19 -22.31 -6.44
N LEU A 492 -10.01 -23.34 -6.20
CA LEU A 492 -10.15 -23.94 -4.88
C LEU A 492 -8.85 -24.58 -4.39
N CYS A 493 -8.12 -25.34 -5.23
CA CYS A 493 -6.81 -25.87 -4.85
C CYS A 493 -5.84 -24.76 -4.41
N ILE A 494 -5.81 -23.64 -5.14
CA ILE A 494 -5.01 -22.47 -4.74
C ILE A 494 -5.46 -21.96 -3.37
N LYS A 495 -6.77 -21.77 -3.15
CA LYS A 495 -7.31 -21.27 -1.88
C LYS A 495 -7.02 -22.22 -0.70
N CYS A 496 -6.98 -23.52 -0.95
CA CYS A 496 -6.70 -24.55 0.04
C CYS A 496 -5.19 -24.85 0.21
N GLY A 497 -4.32 -24.28 -0.62
CA GLY A 497 -2.87 -24.46 -0.53
C GLY A 497 -2.32 -25.76 -1.13
N GLU A 498 -3.08 -26.41 -2.02
CA GLU A 498 -2.74 -27.70 -2.64
C GLU A 498 -1.85 -27.59 -3.90
#